data_AF-R7S1R9-F1
#
_entry.id   AF-R7S1R9-F1
#
_cell.length_a   1.000
_cell.length_b   1.000
_cell.length_c   1.000
_cell.angle_alpha   90.00
_cell.angle_beta   90.00
_cell.angle_gamma   90.00
#
_symmetry.space_group_name_H-M   'P 1'
#
loop_
_entity.id
_entity.type
_entity.pdbx_description
1 polymer ?
#
loop_
_entity_poly.entity_id
_entity_poly.type
_entity_poly.pdbx_seq_one_letter_code
_entity_poly.pdbx_strand_id
1 'polypeptide(L)'
;MAPVAESDPEESKNFAQLASLKYELRQTFDPFGFLQSSNPKSKGHAVFQKPISQWRVCDTDAQGIDKPIARVQRVLIQTPRGVREEMRIARGMEPSSIYVNGEEVLEDEQCTMPPDALVRIDDTEYIYHDMEHVEDAPLHEGRYALHRVIGGVGDMKVRIAQYVATDRAVAVKSMVLNSETRRKIAEGIRRWERLIHPHVLRLDDWYRIGGTMIVSPLARYGNLRDYIEQEGKLSELLARPVVAQAIEGLQYMHSQDILHGDMRADNILVFGKGNDGVLSIKLSDFGLSTPMDQTLGCGAAVTRSANWAPPEVTKGLYNDCSDAYGVGGIMFFVLLELMPHLVKAGKHTFKTQMATRRSQIERMKEAKLSPEGVALLGGLLQTNELVRWDLLWARKWSWFDGCVLPSDRSQPTPFTSDLVDDMASRYQAKIQRSGPPRIAEEYPDSANPNDTERSEVKEAQGSTSRPVESRPTQPSRRRKARAVCPSLGSAAGTVSPDTRSLRVQRECGTEPGAENEATESGHGLKRKKADVGSEGSKKRRTE
;
A
#
# COMPACT_ATOMS: atom_id res chain seq x y z
N MET A 1 -19.59 -15.93 23.58
CA MET A 1 -18.82 -14.71 23.26
C MET A 1 -19.27 -13.65 24.23
N ALA A 2 -18.37 -13.08 25.04
CA ALA A 2 -18.69 -11.85 25.76
C ALA A 2 -18.84 -10.71 24.73
N PRO A 3 -19.81 -9.80 24.87
CA PRO A 3 -19.92 -8.66 23.97
C PRO A 3 -18.66 -7.82 24.09
N VAL A 4 -17.96 -7.64 22.97
CA VAL A 4 -16.87 -6.67 22.87
C VAL A 4 -17.51 -5.31 23.12
N ALA A 5 -17.03 -4.58 24.13
CA ALA A 5 -17.56 -3.26 24.49
C ALA A 5 -17.74 -2.42 23.22
N GLU A 6 -18.96 -1.97 22.96
CA GLU A 6 -19.26 -1.06 21.86
C GLU A 6 -18.31 0.13 21.98
N SER A 7 -17.52 0.36 20.93
CA SER A 7 -16.63 1.50 20.90
C SER A 7 -17.45 2.78 20.99
N ASP A 8 -17.09 3.67 21.91
CA ASP A 8 -17.69 4.99 22.10
C ASP A 8 -18.12 5.61 20.75
N PRO A 9 -19.42 5.93 20.55
CA PRO A 9 -19.92 6.50 19.30
C PRO A 9 -19.14 7.72 18.81
N GLU A 10 -18.69 8.60 19.70
CA GLU A 10 -17.87 9.77 19.34
C GLU A 10 -16.48 9.37 18.86
N GLU A 11 -15.91 8.31 19.42
CA GLU A 11 -14.63 7.76 18.94
C GLU A 11 -14.78 7.10 17.55
N SER A 12 -15.93 6.50 17.28
CA SER A 12 -16.24 5.93 15.96
C SER A 12 -16.34 7.01 14.89
N LYS A 13 -17.03 8.10 15.22
CA LYS A 13 -17.17 9.29 14.37
C LYS A 13 -15.85 10.00 14.10
N ASN A 14 -15.04 10.27 15.12
CA ASN A 14 -13.73 10.92 14.97
C ASN A 14 -12.77 10.11 14.09
N PHE A 15 -12.75 8.78 14.29
CA PHE A 15 -11.98 7.91 13.41
C PHE A 15 -12.47 8.00 11.97
N ALA A 16 -13.79 7.99 11.76
CA ALA A 16 -14.35 7.98 10.42
C ALA A 16 -14.03 9.26 9.65
N GLN A 17 -14.11 10.42 10.32
CA GLN A 17 -13.72 11.71 9.76
C GLN A 17 -12.24 11.77 9.36
N LEU A 18 -11.38 11.16 10.17
CA LEU A 18 -9.96 11.09 9.84
C LEU A 18 -9.69 10.10 8.71
N ALA A 19 -10.47 9.02 8.65
CA ALA A 19 -10.27 7.90 7.73
C ALA A 19 -10.78 8.17 6.32
N SER A 20 -11.80 9.01 6.16
CA SER A 20 -12.42 9.20 4.85
C SER A 20 -12.97 10.61 4.69
N LEU A 21 -12.72 11.17 3.50
CA LEU A 21 -13.25 12.47 3.10
C LEU A 21 -14.79 12.49 3.15
N LYS A 22 -15.41 11.32 2.92
CA LYS A 22 -16.87 11.14 3.00
C LYS A 22 -17.45 11.56 4.34
N TYR A 23 -16.76 11.20 5.43
CA TYR A 23 -17.18 11.52 6.79
C TYR A 23 -16.72 12.91 7.24
N GLU A 24 -15.59 13.40 6.73
CA GLU A 24 -15.09 14.76 7.00
C GLU A 24 -16.03 15.84 6.43
N LEU A 25 -16.42 15.72 5.17
CA LEU A 25 -17.22 16.74 4.47
C LEU A 25 -18.71 16.76 4.83
N ARG A 26 -19.19 15.74 5.56
CA ARG A 26 -20.59 15.65 5.99
C ARG A 26 -20.99 16.75 6.97
N GLN A 27 -20.05 17.35 7.71
CA GLN A 27 -20.40 18.36 8.71
C GLN A 27 -20.88 19.69 8.13
N THR A 28 -20.79 19.90 6.81
CA THR A 28 -20.91 21.25 6.23
C THR A 28 -21.78 21.39 4.98
N PHE A 29 -22.28 20.31 4.37
CA PHE A 29 -22.96 20.40 3.07
C PHE A 29 -24.20 19.51 2.91
N ASP A 30 -25.17 19.99 2.12
CA ASP A 30 -26.22 19.17 1.54
C ASP A 30 -25.62 17.99 0.77
N PRO A 31 -26.30 16.84 0.70
CA PRO A 31 -25.83 15.69 -0.06
C PRO A 31 -25.35 16.00 -1.48
N PHE A 32 -24.23 15.37 -1.85
CA PHE A 32 -23.60 15.51 -3.16
C PHE A 32 -22.93 14.18 -3.52
N GLY A 33 -22.53 14.01 -4.77
CA GLY A 33 -21.72 12.86 -5.18
C GLY A 33 -20.51 13.31 -5.97
N PHE A 34 -19.53 12.45 -6.19
CA PHE A 34 -18.49 12.75 -7.18
C PHE A 34 -17.87 11.50 -7.79
N LEU A 35 -17.37 11.64 -9.03
CA LEU A 35 -16.51 10.65 -9.66
C LEU A 35 -15.05 11.00 -9.36
N GLN A 36 -14.37 10.11 -8.66
CA GLN A 36 -12.95 10.23 -8.38
C GLN A 36 -12.13 9.45 -9.40
N SER A 37 -11.34 10.16 -10.22
CA SER A 37 -10.46 9.53 -11.20
C SER A 37 -9.27 8.82 -10.55
N SER A 38 -8.85 7.72 -11.17
CA SER A 38 -7.62 6.99 -10.87
C SER A 38 -6.34 7.69 -11.35
N ASN A 39 -6.47 8.57 -12.35
CA ASN A 39 -5.34 9.22 -13.00
C ASN A 39 -5.09 10.61 -12.40
N PRO A 40 -3.94 10.84 -11.73
CA PRO A 40 -3.60 12.13 -11.11
C PRO A 40 -3.37 13.27 -12.11
N LYS A 41 -3.13 12.94 -13.40
CA LYS A 41 -3.02 13.92 -14.48
C LYS A 41 -4.35 14.21 -15.16
N SER A 42 -5.38 13.38 -14.93
CA SER A 42 -6.71 13.69 -15.45
C SER A 42 -7.29 14.87 -14.67
N LYS A 43 -7.78 15.87 -15.39
CA LYS A 43 -8.29 17.12 -14.80
C LYS A 43 -9.69 16.99 -14.18
N GLY A 44 -10.32 15.81 -14.22
CA GLY A 44 -11.76 15.67 -13.95
C GLY A 44 -12.10 14.89 -12.71
N HIS A 45 -12.16 15.53 -11.54
CA HIS A 45 -13.11 15.10 -10.52
C HIS A 45 -14.48 15.67 -10.89
N ALA A 46 -15.45 14.84 -11.26
CA ALA A 46 -16.80 15.34 -11.55
C ALA A 46 -17.58 15.41 -10.24
N VAL A 47 -17.85 16.61 -9.73
CA VAL A 47 -18.61 16.83 -8.49
C VAL A 47 -20.07 17.16 -8.81
N PHE A 48 -21.00 16.47 -8.16
CA PHE A 48 -22.45 16.53 -8.39
C PHE A 48 -23.14 17.20 -7.20
N GLN A 49 -23.45 18.51 -7.27
CA GLN A 49 -24.04 19.30 -6.17
C GLN A 49 -25.52 19.68 -6.36
N LYS A 50 -26.16 20.05 -5.24
CA LYS A 50 -27.60 19.86 -4.97
C LYS A 50 -28.67 20.86 -5.47
N PRO A 51 -28.45 21.85 -6.36
CA PRO A 51 -29.59 22.38 -7.11
C PRO A 51 -29.80 21.67 -8.46
N ILE A 52 -28.81 20.91 -8.92
CA ILE A 52 -28.78 20.36 -10.28
C ILE A 52 -29.20 18.89 -10.23
N SER A 53 -30.09 18.45 -11.12
CA SER A 53 -30.51 17.04 -11.23
C SER A 53 -29.74 16.28 -12.31
N GLN A 54 -28.95 16.98 -13.12
CA GLN A 54 -28.21 16.42 -14.25
C GLN A 54 -26.86 17.11 -14.44
N TRP A 55 -25.81 16.30 -14.55
CA TRP A 55 -24.44 16.74 -14.74
C TRP A 55 -23.83 16.13 -15.99
N ARG A 56 -22.76 16.75 -16.49
CA ARG A 56 -21.95 16.21 -17.58
C ARG A 56 -20.54 15.95 -17.07
N VAL A 57 -20.00 14.80 -17.40
CA VAL A 57 -18.56 14.54 -17.28
C VAL A 57 -17.93 15.02 -18.57
N CYS A 58 -16.93 15.89 -18.47
CA CYS A 58 -16.25 16.45 -19.63
C CYS A 58 -14.79 15.99 -19.69
N ASP A 59 -14.29 15.75 -20.89
CA ASP A 59 -12.86 15.64 -21.19
C ASP A 59 -12.39 16.91 -21.89
N THR A 60 -11.23 17.44 -21.49
CA THR A 60 -10.67 18.66 -22.09
C THR A 60 -9.65 18.27 -23.14
N ASP A 61 -9.90 18.61 -24.40
CA ASP A 61 -8.97 18.27 -25.48
C ASP A 61 -7.68 19.10 -25.47
N ALA A 62 -6.75 18.78 -26.38
CA ALA A 62 -5.45 19.45 -26.50
C ALA A 62 -5.55 20.97 -26.78
N GLN A 63 -6.72 21.46 -27.20
CA GLN A 63 -7.00 22.86 -27.46
C GLN A 63 -7.66 23.56 -26.26
N GLY A 64 -7.91 22.83 -25.17
CA GLY A 64 -8.56 23.35 -23.97
C GLY A 64 -10.09 23.35 -24.04
N ILE A 65 -10.69 22.61 -24.96
CA ILE A 65 -12.15 22.58 -25.15
C ILE A 65 -12.75 21.38 -24.39
N ASP A 66 -13.73 21.65 -23.53
CA ASP A 66 -14.45 20.63 -22.76
C ASP A 66 -15.50 19.91 -23.63
N LYS A 67 -15.36 18.59 -23.76
CA LYS A 67 -16.24 17.69 -24.50
C LYS A 67 -17.05 16.81 -23.55
N PRO A 68 -18.40 16.79 -23.62
CA PRO A 68 -19.23 16.02 -22.70
C PRO A 68 -19.24 14.53 -23.06
N ILE A 69 -18.42 13.75 -22.37
CA ILE A 69 -18.23 12.31 -22.59
C ILE A 69 -19.26 11.43 -21.87
N ALA A 70 -19.88 11.92 -20.80
CA ALA A 70 -20.94 11.21 -20.09
C ALA A 70 -21.98 12.16 -19.50
N ARG A 71 -23.18 11.66 -19.25
CA ARG A 71 -24.23 12.37 -18.50
C ARG A 71 -24.55 11.60 -17.24
N VAL A 72 -24.58 12.30 -16.11
CA VAL A 72 -24.99 11.75 -14.82
C VAL A 72 -26.31 12.41 -14.42
N GLN A 73 -27.28 11.64 -13.96
CA GLN A 73 -28.59 12.12 -13.57
C GLN A 73 -28.98 11.55 -12.20
N ARG A 74 -29.55 12.42 -11.37
CA ARG A 74 -30.20 12.06 -10.13
C ARG A 74 -31.65 11.69 -10.41
N VAL A 75 -32.06 10.51 -9.97
CA VAL A 75 -33.40 9.95 -10.15
C VAL A 75 -34.00 9.66 -8.79
N LEU A 76 -35.18 10.21 -8.52
CA LEU A 76 -35.95 9.93 -7.31
C LEU A 76 -36.88 8.73 -7.60
N ILE A 77 -36.74 7.67 -6.81
CA ILE A 77 -37.51 6.44 -6.93
C ILE A 77 -38.44 6.31 -5.74
N GLN A 78 -39.73 6.21 -6.01
CA GLN A 78 -40.71 5.91 -4.98
C GLN A 78 -40.59 4.43 -4.58
N THR A 79 -40.33 4.17 -3.30
CA THR A 79 -40.30 2.82 -2.71
C THR A 79 -41.39 2.69 -1.63
N PRO A 80 -41.79 1.46 -1.26
CA PRO A 80 -42.71 1.24 -0.14
C PRO A 80 -42.21 1.80 1.21
N ARG A 81 -40.91 2.07 1.33
CA ARG A 81 -40.26 2.62 2.54
C ARG A 81 -39.98 4.14 2.44
N GLY A 82 -40.43 4.80 1.37
CA GLY A 82 -40.21 6.23 1.12
C GLY A 82 -39.57 6.52 -0.24
N VAL A 83 -39.12 7.75 -0.44
CA VAL A 83 -38.38 8.15 -1.65
C VAL A 83 -36.92 7.75 -1.48
N ARG A 84 -36.37 7.00 -2.44
CA ARG A 84 -34.95 6.65 -2.53
C ARG A 84 -34.34 7.43 -3.68
N GLU A 85 -33.12 7.90 -3.51
CA GLU A 85 -32.37 8.58 -4.57
C GLU A 85 -31.39 7.61 -5.23
N GLU A 86 -31.32 7.65 -6.55
CA GLU A 86 -30.35 6.89 -7.34
C GLU A 86 -29.61 7.81 -8.30
N MET A 87 -28.30 7.62 -8.40
CA MET A 87 -27.50 8.24 -9.44
C MET A 87 -27.39 7.30 -10.63
N ARG A 88 -27.63 7.81 -11.83
CA ARG A 88 -27.52 7.06 -13.09
C ARG A 88 -26.55 7.72 -14.04
N ILE A 89 -25.78 6.94 -14.77
CA ILE A 89 -24.89 7.40 -15.82
C ILE A 89 -25.36 6.89 -17.18
N ALA A 90 -25.20 7.74 -18.19
CA ALA A 90 -25.50 7.45 -19.60
C ALA A 90 -24.37 8.01 -20.47
N ARG A 91 -24.27 7.50 -21.70
CA ARG A 91 -23.31 8.03 -22.69
C ARG A 91 -23.56 9.52 -22.97
N GLY A 92 -22.45 10.21 -23.26
CA GLY A 92 -22.45 11.61 -23.69
C GLY A 92 -22.93 11.77 -25.12
N MET A 93 -22.71 12.95 -25.71
CA MET A 93 -22.95 13.15 -27.15
C MET A 93 -21.79 12.64 -28.01
N GLU A 94 -20.61 12.53 -27.40
CA GLU A 94 -19.43 11.94 -28.03
C GLU A 94 -19.43 10.42 -27.86
N PRO A 95 -18.90 9.66 -28.83
CA PRO A 95 -18.77 8.22 -28.71
C PRO A 95 -17.73 7.88 -27.64
N SER A 96 -18.23 7.52 -26.45
CA SER A 96 -17.42 7.04 -25.33
C SER A 96 -17.91 5.66 -24.91
N SER A 97 -16.96 4.81 -24.51
CA SER A 97 -17.26 3.50 -23.97
C SER A 97 -17.38 3.60 -22.45
N ILE A 98 -18.60 3.47 -21.92
CA ILE A 98 -18.85 3.57 -20.47
C ILE A 98 -19.15 2.19 -19.92
N TYR A 99 -18.51 1.84 -18.80
CA TYR A 99 -18.76 0.62 -18.06
C TYR A 99 -19.02 0.93 -16.59
N VAL A 100 -20.03 0.32 -16.00
CA VAL A 100 -20.30 0.40 -14.56
C VAL A 100 -20.16 -1.01 -13.97
N ASN A 101 -19.21 -1.17 -13.04
CA ASN A 101 -18.85 -2.47 -12.45
C ASN A 101 -18.57 -3.58 -13.50
N GLY A 102 -18.08 -3.20 -14.68
CA GLY A 102 -17.75 -4.10 -15.78
C GLY A 102 -18.87 -4.33 -16.79
N GLU A 103 -20.08 -3.83 -16.55
CA GLU A 103 -21.19 -3.87 -17.51
C GLU A 103 -21.17 -2.63 -18.41
N GLU A 104 -21.25 -2.83 -19.73
CA GLU A 104 -21.27 -1.74 -20.70
C GLU A 104 -22.60 -0.99 -20.65
N VAL A 105 -22.55 0.34 -20.57
CA VAL A 105 -23.72 1.20 -20.71
C VAL A 105 -23.97 1.40 -22.19
N LEU A 106 -25.10 0.95 -22.73
CA LEU A 106 -25.46 1.07 -24.15
C LEU A 106 -25.89 2.51 -24.52
N GLU A 107 -25.89 2.86 -25.81
CA GLU A 107 -26.10 4.25 -26.30
C GLU A 107 -27.38 4.93 -25.81
N ASP A 108 -28.48 4.19 -25.68
CA ASP A 108 -29.79 4.71 -25.25
C ASP A 108 -30.17 4.31 -23.81
N GLU A 109 -29.24 3.69 -23.08
CA GLU A 109 -29.50 3.19 -21.74
C GLU A 109 -28.90 4.10 -20.65
N GLN A 110 -29.51 4.01 -19.47
CA GLN A 110 -28.96 4.57 -18.24
C GLN A 110 -28.62 3.42 -17.30
N CYS A 111 -27.42 3.43 -16.75
CA CYS A 111 -27.01 2.47 -15.74
C CYS A 111 -26.97 3.13 -14.36
N THR A 112 -27.53 2.46 -13.35
CA THR A 112 -27.44 2.93 -11.96
C THR A 112 -26.02 2.81 -11.44
N MET A 113 -25.51 3.88 -10.87
CA MET A 113 -24.24 3.92 -10.13
C MET A 113 -24.55 3.78 -8.63
N PRO A 114 -24.47 2.57 -8.06
CA PRO A 114 -24.52 2.42 -6.62
C PRO A 114 -23.32 3.11 -5.96
N PRO A 115 -23.38 3.47 -4.67
CA PRO A 115 -22.23 3.97 -3.93
C PRO A 115 -21.00 3.07 -4.13
N ASP A 116 -19.86 3.69 -4.40
CA ASP A 116 -18.55 3.09 -4.66
C ASP A 116 -18.47 2.25 -5.95
N ALA A 117 -19.40 2.47 -6.89
CA ALA A 117 -19.34 1.86 -8.22
C ALA A 117 -18.05 2.22 -8.94
N LEU A 118 -17.42 1.21 -9.57
CA LEU A 118 -16.34 1.43 -10.53
C LEU A 118 -16.95 1.86 -11.86
N VAL A 119 -16.64 3.07 -12.29
CA VAL A 119 -17.14 3.64 -13.54
C VAL A 119 -15.94 3.84 -14.46
N ARG A 120 -15.87 3.09 -15.55
CA ARG A 120 -14.84 3.30 -16.58
C ARG A 120 -15.44 4.10 -17.72
N ILE A 121 -14.82 5.21 -18.09
CA ILE A 121 -15.15 6.00 -19.28
C ILE A 121 -13.91 5.99 -20.15
N ASP A 122 -14.01 5.31 -21.29
CA ASP A 122 -12.89 5.02 -22.19
C ASP A 122 -11.75 4.31 -21.44
N ASP A 123 -10.58 4.95 -21.37
CA ASP A 123 -9.39 4.41 -20.69
C ASP A 123 -9.26 4.92 -19.24
N THR A 124 -10.19 5.75 -18.77
CA THR A 124 -10.14 6.33 -17.42
C THR A 124 -11.11 5.62 -16.47
N GLU A 125 -10.60 5.21 -15.32
CA GLU A 125 -11.39 4.62 -14.26
C GLU A 125 -11.72 5.64 -13.18
N TYR A 126 -12.97 5.62 -12.75
CA TYR A 126 -13.51 6.45 -11.69
C TYR A 126 -14.17 5.60 -10.61
N ILE A 127 -14.14 6.06 -9.37
CA ILE A 127 -15.01 5.54 -8.31
C ILE A 127 -16.09 6.57 -8.04
N TYR A 128 -17.35 6.16 -8.09
CA TYR A 128 -18.47 7.02 -7.71
C TYR A 128 -18.63 7.04 -6.19
N HIS A 129 -18.37 8.18 -5.57
CA HIS A 129 -18.61 8.39 -4.14
C HIS A 129 -19.94 9.12 -3.94
N ASP A 130 -20.88 8.45 -3.26
CA ASP A 130 -22.13 9.03 -2.79
C ASP A 130 -21.96 9.58 -1.37
N MET A 131 -22.25 10.86 -1.17
CA MET A 131 -22.15 11.58 0.11
C MET A 131 -23.51 11.77 0.80
N GLU A 132 -24.60 11.22 0.25
CA GLU A 132 -25.97 11.50 0.71
C GLU A 132 -26.36 10.73 1.98
N HIS A 133 -25.74 9.58 2.25
CA HIS A 133 -26.12 8.72 3.38
C HIS A 133 -24.91 8.08 4.02
N VAL A 134 -24.40 8.73 5.07
CA VAL A 134 -23.35 8.15 5.90
C VAL A 134 -23.93 8.04 7.30
N GLU A 135 -24.08 6.83 7.82
CA GLU A 135 -24.40 6.65 9.25
C GLU A 135 -23.22 7.18 10.10
N ASP A 136 -23.47 7.64 11.33
CA ASP A 136 -22.44 8.25 12.19
C ASP A 136 -21.24 7.32 12.47
N ALA A 137 -21.46 6.00 12.34
CA ALA A 137 -20.41 5.00 12.30
C ALA A 137 -20.61 4.11 11.05
N PRO A 138 -19.54 3.76 10.32
CA PRO A 138 -19.61 2.71 9.29
C PRO A 138 -19.76 1.37 10.02
N LEU A 139 -20.99 0.95 10.31
CA LEU A 139 -21.24 -0.37 10.91
C LEU A 139 -21.41 -1.42 9.81
N HIS A 140 -22.05 -1.07 8.69
CA HIS A 140 -22.30 -1.95 7.52
C HIS A 140 -22.80 -3.37 7.91
N GLU A 141 -23.68 -3.47 8.91
CA GLU A 141 -24.28 -4.74 9.33
C GLU A 141 -25.00 -5.42 8.17
N GLY A 142 -24.73 -6.71 7.96
CA GLY A 142 -25.35 -7.51 6.89
C GLY A 142 -24.82 -7.26 5.48
N ARG A 143 -23.93 -6.27 5.24
CA ARG A 143 -23.32 -6.02 3.92
C ARG A 143 -22.34 -7.13 3.51
N TYR A 144 -21.60 -7.66 4.49
CA TYR A 144 -20.59 -8.70 4.31
C TYR A 144 -20.88 -9.91 5.20
N ALA A 145 -21.12 -11.07 4.60
CA ALA A 145 -21.24 -12.32 5.34
C ALA A 145 -19.84 -12.92 5.55
N LEU A 146 -19.32 -12.89 6.78
CA LEU A 146 -17.99 -13.40 7.12
C LEU A 146 -17.96 -14.93 7.22
N HIS A 147 -16.95 -15.57 6.60
CA HIS A 147 -16.76 -17.02 6.64
C HIS A 147 -15.43 -17.41 7.32
N ARG A 148 -14.61 -18.24 6.66
CA ARG A 148 -13.40 -18.85 7.24
C ARG A 148 -12.25 -17.85 7.33
N VAL A 149 -11.35 -18.09 8.28
CA VAL A 149 -10.07 -17.38 8.36
C VAL A 149 -9.13 -17.95 7.30
N ILE A 150 -8.54 -17.07 6.50
CA ILE A 150 -7.63 -17.40 5.38
C ILE A 150 -6.23 -16.79 5.58
N GLY A 151 -6.02 -16.05 6.66
CA GLY A 151 -4.78 -15.37 6.98
C GLY A 151 -4.84 -14.67 8.33
N GLY A 152 -3.69 -14.25 8.84
CA GLY A 152 -3.62 -13.46 10.08
C GLY A 152 -2.36 -13.71 10.89
N VAL A 153 -2.02 -12.74 11.75
CA VAL A 153 -0.91 -12.78 12.71
C VAL A 153 -1.38 -12.10 13.99
N GLY A 154 -1.21 -12.76 15.14
CA GLY A 154 -1.67 -12.23 16.43
C GLY A 154 -3.17 -11.93 16.43
N ASP A 155 -3.54 -10.72 16.79
CA ASP A 155 -4.95 -10.27 16.85
C ASP A 155 -5.51 -9.85 15.48
N MET A 156 -4.67 -9.76 14.45
CA MET A 156 -5.09 -9.46 13.09
C MET A 156 -5.53 -10.72 12.37
N LYS A 157 -6.75 -10.73 11.85
CA LYS A 157 -7.31 -11.88 11.11
C LYS A 157 -7.84 -11.43 9.76
N VAL A 158 -7.58 -12.22 8.73
CA VAL A 158 -8.14 -12.06 7.39
C VAL A 158 -9.14 -13.18 7.16
N ARG A 159 -10.38 -12.82 6.85
CA ARG A 159 -11.46 -13.77 6.53
C ARG A 159 -11.89 -13.60 5.08
N ILE A 160 -12.26 -14.70 4.44
CA ILE A 160 -13.08 -14.63 3.24
C ILE A 160 -14.51 -14.26 3.63
N ALA A 161 -15.15 -13.40 2.85
CA ALA A 161 -16.53 -13.00 3.04
C ALA A 161 -17.27 -12.90 1.70
N GLN A 162 -18.59 -13.02 1.74
CA GLN A 162 -19.47 -12.76 0.61
C GLN A 162 -19.97 -11.32 0.70
N TYR A 163 -19.80 -10.54 -0.37
CA TYR A 163 -20.49 -9.26 -0.49
C TYR A 163 -21.92 -9.52 -1.00
N VAL A 164 -22.89 -9.38 -0.09
CA VAL A 164 -24.27 -9.89 -0.27
C VAL A 164 -24.98 -9.32 -1.49
N ALA A 165 -24.66 -8.08 -1.88
CA ALA A 165 -25.37 -7.43 -2.99
C ALA A 165 -25.00 -7.98 -4.38
N THR A 166 -23.84 -8.62 -4.53
CA THR A 166 -23.30 -9.03 -5.86
C THR A 166 -22.77 -10.46 -5.88
N ASP A 167 -22.87 -11.17 -4.76
CA ASP A 167 -22.32 -12.53 -4.59
C ASP A 167 -20.84 -12.68 -4.94
N ARG A 168 -20.06 -11.58 -4.90
CA ARG A 168 -18.61 -11.64 -5.06
C ARG A 168 -17.90 -11.93 -3.74
N ALA A 169 -16.79 -12.65 -3.83
CA ALA A 169 -15.91 -12.93 -2.72
C ALA A 169 -14.99 -11.74 -2.44
N VAL A 170 -14.86 -11.38 -1.15
CA VAL A 170 -13.98 -10.31 -0.67
C VAL A 170 -13.10 -10.82 0.48
N ALA A 171 -11.98 -10.14 0.71
CA ALA A 171 -11.15 -10.34 1.88
C ALA A 171 -11.49 -9.28 2.93
N VAL A 172 -11.74 -9.71 4.17
CA VAL A 172 -12.01 -8.81 5.30
C VAL A 172 -10.94 -8.97 6.37
N LYS A 173 -10.13 -7.92 6.54
CA LYS A 173 -9.06 -7.83 7.52
C LYS A 173 -9.57 -7.13 8.78
N SER A 174 -9.65 -7.85 9.89
CA SER A 174 -10.09 -7.34 11.20
C SER A 174 -8.90 -7.01 12.09
N MET A 175 -8.89 -5.82 12.69
CA MET A 175 -7.85 -5.32 13.58
C MET A 175 -8.44 -4.69 14.84
N VAL A 176 -7.97 -5.10 16.01
CA VAL A 176 -8.27 -4.41 17.27
C VAL A 176 -7.12 -3.45 17.56
N LEU A 177 -7.43 -2.16 17.67
CA LEU A 177 -6.43 -1.09 17.67
C LEU A 177 -6.45 -0.34 19.00
N ASN A 178 -5.27 -0.03 19.53
CA ASN A 178 -5.12 0.95 20.59
C ASN A 178 -5.26 2.39 20.06
N SER A 179 -5.41 3.37 20.96
CA SER A 179 -5.64 4.78 20.62
C SER A 179 -4.60 5.39 19.66
N GLU A 180 -3.31 5.10 19.86
CA GLU A 180 -2.25 5.63 19.01
C GLU A 180 -2.26 5.02 17.60
N THR A 181 -2.50 3.71 17.51
CA THR A 181 -2.52 2.98 16.22
C THR A 181 -3.76 3.32 15.40
N ARG A 182 -4.88 3.66 16.06
CA ARG A 182 -6.12 4.06 15.39
C ARG A 182 -5.94 5.27 14.47
N ARG A 183 -5.25 6.33 14.93
CA ARG A 183 -5.00 7.52 14.10
C ARG A 183 -4.22 7.17 12.84
N LYS A 184 -3.12 6.42 13.00
CA LYS A 184 -2.25 6.00 11.89
C LYS A 184 -3.02 5.15 10.86
N ILE A 185 -3.87 4.23 11.34
CA ILE A 185 -4.72 3.41 10.46
C ILE A 185 -5.75 4.26 9.73
N ALA A 186 -6.43 5.20 10.41
CA ALA A 186 -7.39 6.09 9.76
C ALA A 186 -6.71 6.91 8.65
N GLU A 187 -5.60 7.59 8.94
CA GLU A 187 -4.85 8.32 7.92
C GLU A 187 -4.38 7.41 6.76
N GLY A 188 -4.00 6.17 7.07
CA GLY A 188 -3.63 5.16 6.08
C GLY A 188 -4.80 4.75 5.19
N ILE A 189 -5.99 4.54 5.76
CA ILE A 189 -7.23 4.30 5.03
C ILE A 189 -7.51 5.48 4.09
N ARG A 190 -7.38 6.71 4.58
CA ARG A 190 -7.63 7.93 3.78
C ARG A 190 -6.71 8.04 2.58
N ARG A 191 -5.44 7.63 2.72
CA ARG A 191 -4.49 7.56 1.59
C ARG A 191 -4.87 6.44 0.63
N TRP A 192 -5.21 5.27 1.17
CA TRP A 192 -5.58 4.09 0.37
C TRP A 192 -6.87 4.30 -0.44
N GLU A 193 -7.90 4.95 0.10
CA GLU A 193 -9.14 5.27 -0.64
C GLU A 193 -8.88 5.98 -1.98
N ARG A 194 -7.77 6.71 -2.10
CA ARG A 194 -7.43 7.48 -3.31
C ARG A 194 -6.61 6.72 -4.34
N LEU A 195 -6.08 5.55 -3.99
CA LEU A 195 -5.21 4.78 -4.87
C LEU A 195 -6.02 3.85 -5.75
N ILE A 196 -5.94 4.08 -7.05
CA ILE A 196 -6.62 3.29 -8.08
C ILE A 196 -5.61 3.01 -9.19
N HIS A 197 -5.15 1.78 -9.26
CA HIS A 197 -4.19 1.35 -10.26
C HIS A 197 -4.27 -0.18 -10.45
N PRO A 198 -4.10 -0.71 -11.66
CA PRO A 198 -4.23 -2.14 -11.93
C PRO A 198 -3.30 -3.03 -11.10
N HIS A 199 -2.15 -2.52 -10.69
CA HIS A 199 -1.16 -3.24 -9.88
C HIS A 199 -1.09 -2.79 -8.42
N VAL A 200 -2.06 -2.02 -7.94
CA VAL A 200 -2.20 -1.63 -6.53
C VAL A 200 -3.54 -2.14 -6.02
N LEU A 201 -3.55 -2.82 -4.88
CA LEU A 201 -4.79 -3.37 -4.30
C LEU A 201 -5.72 -2.21 -3.98
N ARG A 202 -6.94 -2.23 -4.52
CA ARG A 202 -7.97 -1.24 -4.19
C ARG A 202 -8.56 -1.51 -2.79
N LEU A 203 -8.89 -0.45 -2.08
CA LEU A 203 -9.74 -0.49 -0.91
C LEU A 203 -11.20 -0.51 -1.38
N ASP A 204 -11.91 -1.61 -1.15
CA ASP A 204 -13.32 -1.70 -1.54
C ASP A 204 -14.25 -1.05 -0.51
N ASP A 205 -13.94 -1.22 0.79
CA ASP A 205 -14.75 -0.70 1.89
C ASP A 205 -13.95 -0.76 3.20
N TRP A 206 -14.42 -0.08 4.23
CA TRP A 206 -13.95 -0.24 5.61
C TRP A 206 -15.06 0.09 6.60
N TYR A 207 -15.06 -0.59 7.74
CA TYR A 207 -16.11 -0.43 8.75
C TYR A 207 -15.62 -0.77 10.15
N ARG A 208 -16.44 -0.52 11.17
CA ARG A 208 -16.09 -0.71 12.57
C ARG A 208 -17.15 -1.49 13.33
N ILE A 209 -16.90 -2.76 13.65
CA ILE A 209 -17.70 -3.55 14.60
C ILE A 209 -16.75 -4.24 15.57
N GLY A 210 -16.68 -3.77 16.82
CA GLY A 210 -15.74 -4.28 17.84
C GLY A 210 -14.24 -4.11 17.52
N GLY A 211 -13.90 -3.48 16.39
CA GLY A 211 -12.57 -3.29 15.83
C GLY A 211 -12.66 -2.63 14.45
N THR A 212 -11.53 -2.38 13.79
CA THR A 212 -11.49 -1.86 12.42
C THR A 212 -11.46 -2.99 11.41
N MET A 213 -12.34 -2.95 10.43
CA MET A 213 -12.51 -3.91 9.36
C MET A 213 -12.14 -3.23 8.05
N ILE A 214 -11.19 -3.81 7.31
CA ILE A 214 -10.79 -3.36 5.98
C ILE A 214 -11.24 -4.41 4.97
N VAL A 215 -11.88 -3.98 3.89
CA VAL A 215 -12.41 -4.84 2.84
C VAL A 215 -11.67 -4.57 1.54
N SER A 216 -11.22 -5.62 0.87
CA SER A 216 -10.59 -5.54 -0.44
C SER A 216 -11.07 -6.68 -1.34
N PRO A 217 -10.83 -6.59 -2.67
CA PRO A 217 -10.99 -7.72 -3.56
C PRO A 217 -10.20 -8.94 -3.07
N LEU A 218 -10.77 -10.14 -3.24
CA LEU A 218 -10.13 -11.38 -2.83
C LEU A 218 -9.13 -11.87 -3.88
N ALA A 219 -7.85 -11.94 -3.49
CA ALA A 219 -6.80 -12.59 -4.28
C ALA A 219 -6.87 -14.12 -4.12
N ARG A 220 -7.50 -14.80 -5.09
CA ARG A 220 -7.76 -16.25 -5.01
C ARG A 220 -6.50 -17.11 -4.91
N TYR A 221 -5.34 -16.61 -5.32
CA TYR A 221 -4.07 -17.33 -5.24
C TYR A 221 -3.23 -16.96 -4.01
N GLY A 222 -3.76 -16.11 -3.11
CA GLY A 222 -3.05 -15.68 -1.91
C GLY A 222 -1.93 -14.68 -2.23
N ASN A 223 -0.89 -14.66 -1.37
CA ASN A 223 0.28 -13.82 -1.59
C ASN A 223 1.35 -14.53 -2.44
N LEU A 224 2.21 -13.73 -3.07
CA LEU A 224 3.26 -14.20 -3.97
C LEU A 224 4.26 -15.12 -3.27
N ARG A 225 4.54 -14.88 -1.98
CA ARG A 225 5.44 -15.76 -1.22
C ARG A 225 4.91 -17.18 -1.15
N ASP A 226 3.69 -17.35 -0.66
CA ASP A 226 3.06 -18.67 -0.53
C ASP A 226 2.89 -19.32 -1.90
N TYR A 227 2.55 -18.53 -2.94
CA TYR A 227 2.46 -19.01 -4.31
C TYR A 227 3.78 -19.63 -4.80
N ILE A 228 4.90 -18.93 -4.61
CA ILE A 228 6.23 -19.41 -5.04
C ILE A 228 6.70 -20.60 -4.18
N GLU A 229 6.46 -20.60 -2.87
CA GLU A 229 6.78 -21.73 -2.00
C GLU A 229 5.96 -23.00 -2.35
N GLN A 230 4.82 -22.85 -3.03
CA GLN A 230 3.97 -23.95 -3.47
C GLN A 230 4.28 -24.41 -4.90
N GLU A 231 4.40 -23.46 -5.83
CA GLU A 231 4.52 -23.72 -7.27
C GLU A 231 5.97 -23.74 -7.77
N GLY A 232 6.91 -23.28 -6.92
CA GLY A 232 8.32 -23.14 -7.23
C GLY A 232 8.69 -21.80 -7.86
N LYS A 233 9.98 -21.62 -8.10
CA LYS A 233 10.54 -20.45 -8.81
C LYS A 233 9.99 -20.27 -10.22
N LEU A 234 9.98 -19.03 -10.67
CA LEU A 234 9.62 -18.62 -12.03
C LEU A 234 10.85 -18.60 -12.95
N SER A 235 10.65 -18.92 -14.22
CA SER A 235 11.63 -18.59 -15.26
C SER A 235 11.71 -17.07 -15.45
N GLU A 236 12.79 -16.57 -16.03
CA GLU A 236 12.91 -15.13 -16.32
C GLU A 236 11.75 -14.61 -17.17
N LEU A 237 11.29 -15.42 -18.14
CA LEU A 237 10.14 -15.07 -18.98
C LEU A 237 8.87 -14.81 -18.16
N LEU A 238 8.60 -15.63 -17.14
CA LEU A 238 7.42 -15.48 -16.27
C LEU A 238 7.63 -14.47 -15.13
N ALA A 239 8.88 -14.25 -14.72
CA ALA A 239 9.23 -13.28 -13.68
C ALA A 239 9.16 -11.83 -14.20
N ARG A 240 9.49 -11.59 -15.47
CA ARG A 240 9.45 -10.25 -16.11
C ARG A 240 8.13 -9.51 -15.88
N PRO A 241 6.95 -10.08 -16.20
CA PRO A 241 5.69 -9.40 -15.93
C PRO A 241 5.43 -9.16 -14.44
N VAL A 242 5.84 -10.06 -13.55
CA VAL A 242 5.64 -9.87 -12.10
C VAL A 242 6.43 -8.66 -11.59
N VAL A 243 7.70 -8.56 -11.99
CA VAL A 243 8.56 -7.44 -11.60
C VAL A 243 8.09 -6.15 -12.26
N ALA A 244 7.71 -6.17 -13.53
CA ALA A 244 7.20 -5.00 -14.24
C ALA A 244 5.91 -4.45 -13.60
N GLN A 245 4.95 -5.31 -13.26
CA GLN A 245 3.73 -4.90 -12.54
C GLN A 245 4.05 -4.28 -11.18
N ALA A 246 4.99 -4.85 -10.42
CA ALA A 246 5.41 -4.30 -9.14
C ALA A 246 6.07 -2.92 -9.29
N ILE A 247 6.91 -2.74 -10.32
CA ILE A 247 7.53 -1.45 -10.64
C ILE A 247 6.46 -0.42 -11.02
N GLU A 248 5.53 -0.76 -11.91
CA GLU A 248 4.48 0.16 -12.36
C GLU A 248 3.53 0.55 -11.22
N GLY A 249 3.17 -0.41 -10.35
CA GLY A 249 2.40 -0.13 -9.13
C GLY A 249 3.12 0.84 -8.18
N LEU A 250 4.43 0.68 -7.99
CA LEU A 250 5.23 1.57 -7.15
C LEU A 250 5.41 2.95 -7.78
N GLN A 251 5.69 3.03 -9.09
CA GLN A 251 5.77 4.30 -9.81
C GLN A 251 4.48 5.10 -9.68
N TYR A 252 3.32 4.43 -9.77
CA TYR A 252 2.03 5.06 -9.49
C TYR A 252 1.95 5.59 -8.06
N MET A 253 2.26 4.77 -7.05
CA MET A 253 2.23 5.20 -5.64
C MET A 253 3.18 6.38 -5.37
N HIS A 254 4.41 6.34 -5.91
CA HIS A 254 5.38 7.43 -5.81
C HIS A 254 4.89 8.70 -6.48
N SER A 255 4.17 8.61 -7.61
CA SER A 255 3.53 9.77 -8.23
C SER A 255 2.39 10.37 -7.39
N GLN A 256 1.89 9.62 -6.40
CA GLN A 256 0.90 10.07 -5.41
C GLN A 256 1.57 10.48 -4.08
N ASP A 257 2.89 10.70 -4.07
CA ASP A 257 3.71 11.03 -2.89
C ASP A 257 3.61 9.99 -1.76
N ILE A 258 3.37 8.72 -2.13
CA ILE A 258 3.22 7.61 -1.19
C ILE A 258 4.34 6.58 -1.44
N LEU A 259 5.17 6.36 -0.42
CA LEU A 259 6.12 5.25 -0.40
C LEU A 259 5.43 3.99 0.09
N HIS A 260 5.77 2.81 -0.45
CA HIS A 260 5.18 1.57 0.03
C HIS A 260 5.75 1.18 1.41
N GLY A 261 7.07 1.22 1.60
CA GLY A 261 7.67 1.13 2.93
C GLY A 261 8.03 -0.27 3.43
N ASP A 262 7.41 -1.31 2.86
CA ASP A 262 7.60 -2.73 3.21
C ASP A 262 7.45 -3.64 1.97
N MET A 263 8.17 -3.32 0.89
CA MET A 263 8.13 -4.16 -0.33
C MET A 263 8.78 -5.53 -0.10
N ARG A 264 7.96 -6.59 -0.18
CA ARG A 264 8.33 -8.01 -0.05
C ARG A 264 7.26 -8.91 -0.66
N ALA A 265 7.59 -10.18 -0.88
CA ALA A 265 6.69 -11.15 -1.50
C ALA A 265 5.40 -11.42 -0.69
N ASP A 266 5.43 -11.29 0.64
CA ASP A 266 4.23 -11.45 1.49
C ASP A 266 3.18 -10.35 1.23
N ASN A 267 3.62 -9.17 0.75
CA ASN A 267 2.77 -8.00 0.53
C ASN A 267 2.38 -7.83 -0.95
N ILE A 268 2.64 -8.84 -1.80
CA ILE A 268 2.15 -8.90 -3.18
C ILE A 268 1.08 -9.98 -3.26
N LEU A 269 -0.10 -9.63 -3.74
CA LEU A 269 -1.21 -10.56 -3.91
C LEU A 269 -1.32 -11.04 -5.36
N VAL A 270 -1.61 -12.32 -5.54
CA VAL A 270 -1.78 -12.95 -6.85
C VAL A 270 -3.28 -13.10 -7.14
N PHE A 271 -3.75 -12.35 -8.14
CA PHE A 271 -5.16 -12.29 -8.53
C PHE A 271 -5.50 -13.31 -9.62
N GLY A 272 -4.56 -13.55 -10.54
CA GLY A 272 -4.80 -14.38 -11.71
C GLY A 272 -3.54 -15.06 -12.20
N LYS A 273 -3.76 -16.11 -13.01
CA LYS A 273 -2.73 -16.78 -13.79
C LYS A 273 -3.31 -16.98 -15.19
N GLY A 274 -2.71 -16.33 -16.18
CA GLY A 274 -3.09 -16.48 -17.58
C GLY A 274 -2.79 -17.88 -18.11
N ASN A 275 -3.35 -18.22 -19.28
CA ASN A 275 -3.08 -19.49 -19.96
C ASN A 275 -1.61 -19.62 -20.40
N ASP A 276 -0.95 -18.48 -20.59
CA ASP A 276 0.49 -18.34 -20.82
C ASP A 276 1.34 -18.49 -19.55
N GLY A 277 0.70 -18.67 -18.38
CA GLY A 277 1.34 -18.78 -17.07
C GLY A 277 1.67 -17.44 -16.42
N VAL A 278 1.37 -16.31 -17.07
CA VAL A 278 1.67 -14.97 -16.54
C VAL A 278 0.77 -14.66 -15.35
N LEU A 279 1.37 -14.21 -14.26
CA LEU A 279 0.63 -13.84 -13.05
C LEU A 279 0.12 -12.41 -13.12
N SER A 280 -1.13 -12.19 -12.70
CA SER A 280 -1.66 -10.86 -12.40
C SER A 280 -1.48 -10.59 -10.92
N ILE A 281 -0.75 -9.51 -10.59
CA ILE A 281 -0.39 -9.18 -9.21
C ILE A 281 -0.86 -7.78 -8.81
N LYS A 282 -1.14 -7.59 -7.52
CA LYS A 282 -1.43 -6.28 -6.93
C LYS A 282 -0.63 -6.10 -5.64
N LEU A 283 0.01 -4.94 -5.48
CA LEU A 283 0.71 -4.53 -4.26
C LEU A 283 -0.32 -4.31 -3.13
N SER A 284 0.00 -4.68 -1.89
CA SER A 284 -0.93 -4.65 -0.76
C SER A 284 -0.23 -4.26 0.54
N ASP A 285 -1.01 -4.06 1.62
CA ASP A 285 -0.47 -3.78 2.97
C ASP A 285 0.37 -2.50 3.10
N PHE A 286 0.16 -1.54 2.19
CA PHE A 286 0.64 -0.16 2.29
C PHE A 286 -0.28 0.75 3.12
N GLY A 287 -1.38 0.25 3.70
CA GLY A 287 -2.30 1.05 4.54
C GLY A 287 -1.70 1.51 5.89
N LEU A 288 -0.45 1.15 6.19
CA LEU A 288 0.37 1.68 7.28
C LEU A 288 1.57 2.49 6.78
N SER A 289 1.58 2.83 5.48
CA SER A 289 2.67 3.57 4.85
C SER A 289 2.74 5.02 5.35
N THR A 290 3.92 5.59 5.19
CA THR A 290 4.27 6.94 5.65
C THR A 290 4.36 7.86 4.43
N PRO A 291 3.84 9.09 4.49
CA PRO A 291 4.04 10.11 3.46
C PRO A 291 5.53 10.29 3.10
N MET A 292 5.83 10.57 1.83
CA MET A 292 7.21 10.72 1.33
C MET A 292 7.99 11.87 2.01
N ASP A 293 7.30 12.84 2.61
CA ASP A 293 7.84 13.99 3.33
C ASP A 293 8.14 13.72 4.83
N GLN A 294 7.79 12.54 5.35
CA GLN A 294 7.99 12.18 6.75
C GLN A 294 9.12 11.14 6.92
N THR A 295 10.10 11.47 7.77
CA THR A 295 11.09 10.49 8.21
C THR A 295 10.42 9.38 9.00
N LEU A 296 10.74 8.12 8.68
CA LEU A 296 10.24 6.98 9.44
C LEU A 296 10.78 7.04 10.87
N GLY A 297 9.93 7.46 11.80
CA GLY A 297 10.22 7.30 13.23
C GLY A 297 10.50 5.83 13.55
N CYS A 298 11.49 5.58 14.41
CA CYS A 298 11.96 4.24 14.83
C CYS A 298 10.86 3.25 15.29
N GLY A 299 9.63 3.72 15.55
CA GLY A 299 8.47 2.89 15.90
C GLY A 299 7.89 2.04 14.75
N ALA A 300 8.24 2.33 13.49
CA ALA A 300 7.86 1.50 12.33
C ALA A 300 8.67 0.19 12.21
N ALA A 301 9.56 -0.09 13.16
CA ALA A 301 10.47 -1.24 13.16
C ALA A 301 9.79 -2.59 13.45
N VAL A 302 8.53 -2.62 13.87
CA VAL A 302 7.87 -3.86 14.34
C VAL A 302 7.38 -4.77 13.20
N THR A 303 7.27 -4.28 11.95
CA THR A 303 6.66 -5.05 10.84
C THR A 303 7.62 -5.45 9.72
N ARG A 304 8.84 -4.88 9.67
CA ARG A 304 9.77 -5.11 8.57
C ARG A 304 10.61 -6.36 8.79
N SER A 305 10.66 -7.22 7.76
CA SER A 305 11.51 -8.40 7.77
C SER A 305 12.94 -8.07 7.36
N ALA A 306 13.91 -8.33 8.24
CA ALA A 306 15.34 -8.05 8.01
C ALA A 306 15.93 -8.83 6.81
N ASN A 307 15.24 -9.87 6.32
CA ASN A 307 15.62 -10.62 5.12
C ASN A 307 15.45 -9.77 3.84
N TRP A 308 14.55 -8.78 3.87
CA TRP A 308 14.14 -7.98 2.72
C TRP A 308 14.57 -6.52 2.82
N ALA A 309 14.64 -6.00 4.04
CA ALA A 309 14.73 -4.56 4.26
C ALA A 309 16.01 -3.94 3.66
N PRO A 310 15.92 -2.72 3.09
CA PRO A 310 17.09 -2.03 2.59
C PRO A 310 18.03 -1.58 3.72
N PRO A 311 19.35 -1.48 3.51
CA PRO A 311 20.31 -1.15 4.58
C PRO A 311 20.05 0.18 5.30
N GLU A 312 19.65 1.22 4.55
CA GLU A 312 19.44 2.59 5.06
C GLU A 312 18.33 2.71 6.08
N VAL A 313 17.38 1.77 6.14
CA VAL A 313 16.27 1.78 7.11
C VAL A 313 16.76 1.75 8.56
N THR A 314 17.97 1.21 8.80
CA THR A 314 18.61 1.22 10.13
C THR A 314 18.99 2.61 10.61
N LYS A 315 19.04 3.59 9.70
CA LYS A 315 19.29 5.01 9.96
C LYS A 315 17.97 5.82 10.04
N GLY A 316 16.81 5.17 9.95
CA GLY A 316 15.51 5.83 9.86
C GLY A 316 15.25 6.50 8.51
N LEU A 317 16.09 6.22 7.50
CA LEU A 317 15.95 6.75 6.15
C LEU A 317 15.14 5.78 5.30
N TYR A 318 14.23 6.32 4.50
CA TYR A 318 13.46 5.57 3.53
C TYR A 318 12.97 6.50 2.42
N ASN A 319 13.09 6.06 1.19
CA ASN A 319 12.74 6.82 -0.01
C ASN A 319 12.24 5.86 -1.10
N ASP A 320 11.99 6.40 -2.28
CA ASP A 320 11.65 5.65 -3.50
C ASP A 320 12.70 4.58 -3.85
N CYS A 321 13.99 4.88 -3.66
CA CYS A 321 15.08 3.93 -3.86
C CYS A 321 15.04 2.78 -2.84
N SER A 322 14.49 2.99 -1.65
CA SER A 322 14.26 1.92 -0.67
C SER A 322 13.19 0.93 -1.13
N ASP A 323 12.14 1.39 -1.81
CA ASP A 323 11.16 0.51 -2.45
C ASP A 323 11.79 -0.24 -3.64
N ALA A 324 12.67 0.42 -4.42
CA ALA A 324 13.43 -0.22 -5.51
C ALA A 324 14.28 -1.40 -5.03
N TYR A 325 14.90 -1.28 -3.85
CA TYR A 325 15.62 -2.41 -3.23
C TYR A 325 14.70 -3.58 -2.93
N GLY A 326 13.49 -3.30 -2.43
CA GLY A 326 12.47 -4.32 -2.19
C GLY A 326 12.06 -5.05 -3.47
N VAL A 327 11.92 -4.33 -4.59
CA VAL A 327 11.68 -4.94 -5.92
C VAL A 327 12.82 -5.87 -6.32
N GLY A 328 14.08 -5.45 -6.12
CA GLY A 328 15.23 -6.33 -6.35
C GLY A 328 15.17 -7.61 -5.51
N GLY A 329 14.74 -7.49 -4.24
CA GLY A 329 14.55 -8.64 -3.36
C GLY A 329 13.44 -9.58 -3.84
N ILE A 330 12.33 -9.02 -4.34
CA ILE A 330 11.22 -9.78 -4.93
C ILE A 330 11.67 -10.52 -6.19
N MET A 331 12.38 -9.83 -7.08
CA MET A 331 12.95 -10.42 -8.29
C MET A 331 13.89 -11.59 -7.95
N PHE A 332 14.78 -11.42 -6.97
CA PHE A 332 15.66 -12.48 -6.50
C PHE A 332 14.87 -13.69 -5.97
N PHE A 333 13.87 -13.43 -5.13
CA PHE A 333 13.05 -14.49 -4.54
C PHE A 333 12.27 -15.28 -5.58
N VAL A 334 11.58 -14.62 -6.53
CA VAL A 334 10.79 -15.34 -7.53
C VAL A 334 11.65 -16.13 -8.51
N LEU A 335 12.89 -15.69 -8.78
CA LEU A 335 13.81 -16.37 -9.70
C LEU A 335 14.59 -17.52 -9.04
N LEU A 336 14.86 -17.45 -7.73
CA LEU A 336 15.73 -18.42 -7.05
C LEU A 336 15.03 -19.24 -5.96
N GLU A 337 13.83 -18.85 -5.52
CA GLU A 337 13.14 -19.42 -4.34
C GLU A 337 13.98 -19.27 -3.05
N LEU A 338 14.84 -18.26 -3.00
CA LEU A 338 15.72 -17.99 -1.86
C LEU A 338 15.44 -16.60 -1.31
N MET A 339 15.53 -16.45 0.01
CA MET A 339 15.52 -15.13 0.63
C MET A 339 16.77 -14.34 0.22
N PRO A 340 16.68 -13.03 -0.10
CA PRO A 340 17.84 -12.22 -0.48
C PRO A 340 18.93 -12.19 0.61
N HIS A 341 18.52 -12.22 1.88
CA HIS A 341 19.42 -12.32 3.02
C HIS A 341 19.00 -13.44 3.98
N LEU A 342 20.00 -14.13 4.51
CA LEU A 342 19.84 -15.04 5.65
C LEU A 342 19.95 -14.24 6.95
N VAL A 343 19.01 -14.45 7.85
CA VAL A 343 18.99 -13.81 9.18
C VAL A 343 19.12 -14.90 10.24
N LYS A 344 19.91 -14.64 11.28
CA LYS A 344 20.08 -15.58 12.39
C LYS A 344 18.73 -15.85 13.08
N ALA A 345 18.42 -17.14 13.28
CA ALA A 345 17.23 -17.56 14.00
C ALA A 345 17.31 -17.14 15.46
N GLY A 346 16.16 -16.86 16.08
CA GLY A 346 16.06 -16.45 17.48
C GLY A 346 15.54 -15.03 17.70
N LYS A 347 15.37 -14.65 18.96
CA LYS A 347 14.82 -13.35 19.36
C LYS A 347 15.91 -12.28 19.33
N HIS A 348 16.26 -11.81 18.13
CA HIS A 348 17.17 -10.70 17.93
C HIS A 348 16.40 -9.41 17.65
N THR A 349 16.95 -8.26 18.05
CA THR A 349 16.39 -6.97 17.64
C THR A 349 16.54 -6.81 16.13
N PHE A 350 15.64 -6.07 15.49
CA PHE A 350 15.72 -5.78 14.06
C PHE A 350 17.09 -5.20 13.65
N LYS A 351 17.65 -4.29 14.47
CA LYS A 351 18.98 -3.71 14.24
C LYS A 351 20.08 -4.78 14.29
N THR A 352 20.01 -5.72 15.23
CA THR A 352 20.94 -6.86 15.30
C THR A 352 20.81 -7.78 14.10
N GLN A 353 19.58 -8.08 13.67
CA GLN A 353 19.33 -8.89 12.48
C GLN A 353 19.91 -8.24 11.23
N MET A 354 19.66 -6.95 11.03
CA MET A 354 20.21 -6.18 9.91
C MET A 354 21.75 -6.14 9.92
N ALA A 355 22.36 -6.02 11.10
CA ALA A 355 23.81 -5.98 11.25
C ALA A 355 24.49 -7.35 11.03
N THR A 356 23.77 -8.46 11.24
CA THR A 356 24.34 -9.82 11.20
C THR A 356 23.87 -10.66 10.02
N ARG A 357 22.94 -10.15 9.21
CA ARG A 357 22.41 -10.86 8.05
C ARG A 357 23.49 -11.11 7.00
N ARG A 358 23.41 -12.24 6.32
CA ARG A 358 24.30 -12.61 5.22
C ARG A 358 23.58 -12.47 3.88
N SER A 359 24.16 -11.71 2.96
CA SER A 359 23.64 -11.61 1.59
C SER A 359 23.79 -12.94 0.86
N GLN A 360 22.75 -13.32 0.10
CA GLN A 360 22.77 -14.46 -0.82
C GLN A 360 22.80 -14.02 -2.29
N ILE A 361 22.96 -12.73 -2.55
CA ILE A 361 22.83 -12.15 -3.90
C ILE A 361 23.82 -12.78 -4.89
N GLU A 362 25.02 -13.15 -4.43
CA GLU A 362 26.03 -13.83 -5.26
C GLU A 362 25.54 -15.15 -5.89
N ARG A 363 24.54 -15.82 -5.29
CA ARG A 363 23.92 -17.02 -5.87
C ARG A 363 23.24 -16.75 -7.22
N MET A 364 22.98 -15.50 -7.58
CA MET A 364 22.47 -15.13 -8.90
C MET A 364 23.45 -15.50 -10.03
N LYS A 365 24.77 -15.53 -9.75
CA LYS A 365 25.79 -15.96 -10.72
C LYS A 365 25.73 -17.45 -11.00
N GLU A 366 25.32 -18.25 -10.00
CA GLU A 366 25.16 -19.69 -10.10
C GLU A 366 23.84 -20.07 -10.82
N ALA A 367 22.83 -19.18 -10.76
CA ALA A 367 21.50 -19.40 -11.29
C ALA A 367 21.39 -19.33 -12.83
N LYS A 368 22.51 -19.09 -13.54
CA LYS A 368 22.57 -18.96 -15.02
C LYS A 368 21.56 -17.94 -15.58
N LEU A 369 21.35 -16.84 -14.86
CA LEU A 369 20.49 -15.74 -15.33
C LEU A 369 21.11 -15.05 -16.54
N SER A 370 20.26 -14.42 -17.36
CA SER A 370 20.68 -13.56 -18.46
C SER A 370 21.58 -12.40 -17.95
N PRO A 371 22.55 -11.93 -18.75
CA PRO A 371 23.35 -10.75 -18.41
C PRO A 371 22.48 -9.54 -18.02
N GLU A 372 21.36 -9.36 -18.71
CA GLU A 372 20.40 -8.29 -18.47
C GLU A 372 19.73 -8.45 -17.09
N GLY A 373 19.36 -9.67 -16.71
CA GLY A 373 18.76 -9.97 -15.42
C GLY A 373 19.73 -9.81 -14.25
N VAL A 374 20.99 -10.22 -14.44
CA VAL A 374 22.07 -10.01 -13.47
C VAL A 374 22.34 -8.51 -13.26
N ALA A 375 22.37 -7.73 -14.34
CA ALA A 375 22.57 -6.29 -14.28
C ALA A 375 21.41 -5.59 -13.54
N LEU A 376 20.17 -5.96 -13.84
CA LEU A 376 18.98 -5.42 -13.18
C LEU A 376 18.96 -5.71 -11.67
N LEU A 377 19.19 -6.96 -11.27
CA LEU A 377 19.32 -7.32 -9.85
C LEU A 377 20.46 -6.55 -9.19
N GLY A 378 21.62 -6.47 -9.84
CA GLY A 378 22.79 -5.76 -9.34
C GLY A 378 22.54 -4.27 -9.13
N GLY A 379 21.76 -3.63 -10.01
CA GLY A 379 21.39 -2.22 -9.91
C GLY A 379 20.37 -1.93 -8.80
N LEU A 380 19.35 -2.79 -8.66
CA LEU A 380 18.30 -2.63 -7.64
C LEU A 380 18.80 -2.98 -6.23
N LEU A 381 19.70 -3.95 -6.09
CA LEU A 381 20.20 -4.44 -4.79
C LEU A 381 21.48 -3.74 -4.32
N GLN A 382 21.81 -2.58 -4.88
CA GLN A 382 22.90 -1.74 -4.38
C GLN A 382 22.67 -1.35 -2.90
N THR A 383 23.70 -1.51 -2.08
CA THR A 383 23.65 -1.18 -0.65
C THR A 383 23.66 0.33 -0.41
N ASN A 384 24.32 1.09 -1.29
CA ASN A 384 24.31 2.54 -1.28
C ASN A 384 23.12 3.04 -2.11
N GLU A 385 22.16 3.69 -1.46
CA GLU A 385 20.95 4.24 -2.09
C GLU A 385 21.23 5.28 -3.18
N LEU A 386 22.35 6.01 -3.09
CA LEU A 386 22.69 7.08 -4.05
C LEU A 386 23.12 6.57 -5.43
N VAL A 387 23.52 5.30 -5.51
CA VAL A 387 23.92 4.64 -6.77
C VAL A 387 22.95 3.52 -7.16
N ARG A 388 21.94 3.30 -6.33
CA ARG A 388 20.88 2.33 -6.62
C ARG A 388 20.05 2.84 -7.78
N TRP A 389 19.64 1.92 -8.66
CA TRP A 389 18.79 2.29 -9.77
C TRP A 389 17.41 2.70 -9.26
N ASP A 390 16.94 3.86 -9.71
CA ASP A 390 15.54 4.23 -9.55
C ASP A 390 14.64 3.34 -10.42
N LEU A 391 13.36 3.31 -10.07
CA LEU A 391 12.38 2.45 -10.73
C LEU A 391 12.08 2.87 -12.17
N LEU A 392 12.22 4.16 -12.50
CA LEU A 392 11.99 4.67 -13.85
C LEU A 392 13.05 4.16 -14.82
N TRP A 393 14.31 4.19 -14.38
CA TRP A 393 15.45 3.70 -15.13
C TRP A 393 15.42 2.17 -15.21
N ALA A 394 15.16 1.48 -14.09
CA ALA A 394 15.05 0.02 -14.05
C ALA A 394 13.98 -0.52 -15.01
N ARG A 395 12.81 0.12 -15.12
CA ARG A 395 11.71 -0.32 -16.01
C ARG A 395 12.06 -0.27 -17.50
N LYS A 396 12.98 0.61 -17.89
CA LYS A 396 13.44 0.80 -19.27
C LYS A 396 14.59 -0.13 -19.65
N TRP A 397 15.08 -0.94 -18.70
CA TRP A 397 16.18 -1.86 -18.93
C TRP A 397 15.76 -3.01 -19.86
N SER A 398 16.70 -3.46 -20.70
CA SER A 398 16.46 -4.47 -21.75
C SER A 398 15.98 -5.84 -21.24
N TRP A 399 16.14 -6.11 -19.94
CA TRP A 399 15.56 -7.31 -19.33
C TRP A 399 14.03 -7.37 -19.49
N PHE A 400 13.36 -6.22 -19.65
CA PHE A 400 11.92 -6.12 -19.90
C PHE A 400 11.55 -6.10 -21.39
N ASP A 401 12.49 -6.24 -22.32
CA ASP A 401 12.19 -6.22 -23.75
C ASP A 401 11.21 -7.35 -24.12
N GLY A 402 10.17 -6.99 -24.87
CA GLY A 402 9.08 -7.91 -25.23
C GLY A 402 8.16 -8.32 -24.07
N CYS A 403 8.31 -7.73 -22.88
CA CYS A 403 7.43 -8.01 -21.74
C CYS A 403 6.04 -7.42 -21.99
N VAL A 404 5.05 -8.30 -22.15
CA VAL A 404 3.63 -7.93 -22.23
C VAL A 404 3.00 -8.11 -20.86
N LEU A 405 2.31 -7.08 -20.37
CA LEU A 405 1.58 -7.15 -19.11
C LEU A 405 0.19 -7.73 -19.30
N PRO A 406 -0.33 -8.49 -18.32
CA PRO A 406 -1.70 -8.97 -18.38
C PRO A 406 -2.66 -7.78 -18.37
N SER A 407 -3.70 -7.82 -19.22
CA SER A 407 -4.77 -6.82 -19.16
C SER A 407 -5.47 -6.89 -17.80
N ASP A 408 -5.76 -5.74 -17.17
CA ASP A 408 -6.54 -5.70 -15.93
C ASP A 408 -8.03 -5.94 -16.21
N ARG A 409 -8.34 -7.16 -16.64
CA ARG A 409 -9.71 -7.65 -16.86
C ARG A 409 -10.10 -8.65 -15.78
N SER A 410 -9.47 -8.57 -14.61
CA SER A 410 -9.79 -9.48 -13.51
C SER A 410 -11.22 -9.21 -13.06
N GLN A 411 -12.15 -10.06 -13.52
CA GLN A 411 -13.53 -10.02 -13.04
C GLN A 411 -13.54 -10.30 -11.53
N PRO A 412 -14.48 -9.70 -10.78
CA PRO A 412 -14.64 -10.01 -9.37
C PRO A 412 -14.74 -11.52 -9.16
N THR A 413 -13.96 -12.06 -8.22
CA THR A 413 -14.01 -13.49 -7.89
C THR A 413 -15.41 -13.83 -7.36
N PRO A 414 -16.18 -14.74 -7.99
CA PRO A 414 -17.49 -15.14 -7.48
C PRO A 414 -17.33 -15.89 -6.16
N PHE A 415 -18.27 -15.70 -5.24
CA PHE A 415 -18.31 -16.43 -3.99
C PHE A 415 -18.88 -17.83 -4.20
N THR A 416 -18.15 -18.87 -3.76
CA THR A 416 -18.58 -20.27 -3.81
C THR A 416 -18.10 -21.02 -2.56
N SER A 417 -18.78 -22.11 -2.19
CA SER A 417 -18.33 -22.98 -1.09
C SER A 417 -16.94 -23.55 -1.34
N ASP A 418 -16.68 -23.99 -2.56
CA ASP A 418 -15.43 -24.66 -2.94
C ASP A 418 -14.24 -23.70 -2.80
N LEU A 419 -14.41 -22.43 -3.16
CA LEU A 419 -13.40 -21.39 -2.96
C LEU A 419 -13.08 -21.20 -1.47
N VAL A 420 -14.11 -21.16 -0.61
CA VAL A 420 -13.93 -21.01 0.84
C VAL A 420 -13.13 -22.17 1.41
N ASP A 421 -13.49 -23.40 1.04
CA ASP A 421 -12.86 -24.61 1.55
C ASP A 421 -11.42 -24.77 1.04
N ASP A 422 -11.17 -24.47 -0.24
CA ASP A 422 -9.83 -24.49 -0.83
C ASP A 422 -8.89 -23.47 -0.14
N MET A 423 -9.31 -22.21 0.01
CA MET A 423 -8.49 -21.19 0.68
C MET A 423 -8.25 -21.51 2.15
N ALA A 424 -9.27 -22.01 2.86
CA ALA A 424 -9.13 -22.42 4.25
C ALA A 424 -8.16 -23.60 4.40
N SER A 425 -8.22 -24.58 3.49
CA SER A 425 -7.34 -25.74 3.47
C SER A 425 -5.89 -25.35 3.22
N ARG A 426 -5.64 -24.45 2.24
CA ARG A 426 -4.30 -23.88 1.99
C ARG A 426 -3.75 -23.15 3.21
N TYR A 427 -4.57 -22.36 3.90
CA TYR A 427 -4.17 -21.68 5.13
C TYR A 427 -3.86 -22.65 6.28
N GLN A 428 -4.66 -23.71 6.46
CA GLN A 428 -4.39 -24.74 7.47
C GLN A 428 -3.10 -25.51 7.18
N ALA A 429 -2.88 -25.91 5.93
CA ALA A 429 -1.64 -26.56 5.51
C ALA A 429 -0.42 -25.67 5.77
N LYS A 430 -0.52 -24.37 5.52
CA LYS A 430 0.52 -23.38 5.86
C LYS A 430 0.84 -23.38 7.34
N ILE A 431 -0.17 -23.30 8.22
CA ILE A 431 0.03 -23.32 9.68
C ILE A 431 0.71 -24.62 10.13
N GLN A 432 0.33 -25.76 9.55
CA GLN A 432 0.94 -27.05 9.88
C GLN A 432 2.42 -27.13 9.46
N ARG A 433 2.76 -26.60 8.27
CA ARG A 433 4.15 -26.50 7.80
C ARG A 433 4.98 -25.54 8.64
N SER A 434 4.36 -24.47 9.14
CA SER A 434 4.97 -23.47 10.01
C SER A 434 4.89 -23.80 11.51
N GLY A 435 4.72 -25.09 11.86
CA GLY A 435 4.92 -25.61 13.21
C GLY A 435 6.29 -25.23 13.82
N PRO A 436 6.55 -25.53 15.11
CA PRO A 436 7.73 -25.05 15.83
C PRO A 436 8.97 -25.29 14.96
N PRO A 437 9.88 -24.29 14.88
CA PRO A 437 10.92 -24.27 13.86
C PRO A 437 11.56 -25.66 13.81
N ARG A 438 11.51 -26.30 12.63
CA ARG A 438 12.54 -27.31 12.34
C ARG A 438 13.82 -26.58 12.68
N ILE A 439 14.59 -27.12 13.62
CA ILE A 439 15.90 -26.61 13.98
C ILE A 439 16.58 -26.40 12.63
N ALA A 440 16.62 -25.14 12.18
CA ALA A 440 17.43 -24.79 11.04
C ALA A 440 18.80 -25.25 11.49
N GLU A 441 19.42 -26.15 10.73
CA GLU A 441 20.80 -26.56 11.00
C GLU A 441 21.55 -25.29 11.37
N GLU A 442 21.99 -25.21 12.62
CA GLU A 442 22.88 -24.14 13.04
C GLU A 442 24.02 -24.20 12.04
N TYR A 443 24.12 -23.19 11.18
CA TYR A 443 25.29 -23.09 10.32
C TYR A 443 26.48 -22.96 11.28
N PRO A 444 27.42 -23.92 11.28
CA PRO A 444 28.51 -23.88 12.24
C PRO A 444 29.29 -22.58 12.04
N ASP A 445 29.60 -21.92 13.16
CA ASP A 445 30.55 -20.80 13.21
C ASP A 445 31.93 -21.34 12.81
N SER A 446 32.21 -21.45 11.51
CA SER A 446 33.56 -21.72 11.02
C SER A 446 33.79 -21.13 9.63
N ALA A 447 34.21 -19.86 9.64
CA ALA A 447 35.31 -19.35 8.82
C ALA A 447 35.55 -17.89 9.22
N ASN A 448 36.39 -17.70 10.24
CA ASN A 448 37.01 -16.41 10.46
C ASN A 448 38.02 -16.21 9.31
N PRO A 449 37.92 -15.15 8.48
CA PRO A 449 38.82 -14.98 7.33
C PRO A 449 40.27 -14.60 7.71
N ASN A 450 40.62 -14.61 8.99
CA ASN A 450 41.89 -14.11 9.51
C ASN A 450 42.92 -15.18 9.93
N ASP A 451 42.65 -16.48 9.69
CA ASP A 451 43.60 -17.55 10.09
C ASP A 451 44.44 -18.14 8.95
N THR A 452 44.43 -17.55 7.75
CA THR A 452 45.39 -17.89 6.68
C THR A 452 46.59 -16.96 6.69
N GLU A 453 47.33 -16.92 7.80
CA GLU A 453 48.72 -16.41 7.80
C GLU A 453 49.46 -16.76 9.10
N ARG A 454 49.68 -18.05 9.38
CA ARG A 454 50.91 -18.50 10.07
C ARG A 454 51.04 -20.01 10.13
N SER A 455 52.32 -20.42 10.14
CA SER A 455 52.88 -21.71 10.51
C SER A 455 52.83 -22.84 9.49
N GLU A 456 53.80 -22.81 8.59
CA GLU A 456 54.65 -23.98 8.37
C GLU A 456 55.56 -24.22 9.59
N VAL A 457 56.07 -25.46 9.67
CA VAL A 457 57.20 -25.98 10.47
C VAL A 457 56.83 -26.87 11.68
N LYS A 458 56.90 -28.20 11.43
CA LYS A 458 57.41 -29.32 12.29
C LYS A 458 56.63 -29.66 13.57
N GLU A 459 56.62 -30.85 14.15
CA GLU A 459 57.09 -32.23 13.88
C GLU A 459 56.39 -33.13 14.91
N ALA A 460 56.15 -34.38 14.52
CA ALA A 460 56.13 -35.66 15.26
C ALA A 460 55.76 -35.79 16.77
N GLN A 461 55.17 -36.97 17.03
CA GLN A 461 54.99 -37.72 18.30
C GLN A 461 53.73 -37.33 19.09
N GLY A 462 52.85 -38.22 19.57
CA GLY A 462 52.76 -39.68 19.63
C GLY A 462 51.73 -40.01 20.73
N SER A 463 50.87 -41.02 20.48
CA SER A 463 50.23 -41.98 21.43
C SER A 463 49.95 -41.54 22.90
N THR A 464 48.77 -41.70 23.52
CA THR A 464 47.99 -42.93 23.76
C THR A 464 46.73 -42.64 24.61
N SER A 465 45.67 -43.43 24.38
CA SER A 465 44.72 -44.04 25.35
C SER A 465 43.91 -43.23 26.38
N ARG A 466 42.59 -43.15 26.11
CA ARG A 466 41.44 -43.78 26.81
C ARG A 466 41.16 -43.56 28.33
N PRO A 467 39.87 -43.71 28.75
CA PRO A 467 39.21 -42.91 29.78
C PRO A 467 38.72 -43.71 31.01
N VAL A 468 37.98 -43.09 31.94
CA VAL A 468 36.67 -43.52 32.51
C VAL A 468 36.36 -42.87 33.89
N GLU A 469 35.15 -42.29 33.96
CA GLU A 469 34.17 -42.11 35.07
C GLU A 469 34.58 -41.84 36.53
N SER A 470 33.96 -40.83 37.17
CA SER A 470 32.76 -41.00 38.02
C SER A 470 32.39 -39.72 38.82
N ARG A 471 31.08 -39.50 38.93
CA ARG A 471 30.33 -38.49 39.74
C ARG A 471 30.30 -38.90 41.24
N PRO A 472 29.56 -38.23 42.17
CA PRO A 472 29.06 -36.83 42.25
C PRO A 472 29.29 -36.20 43.67
N THR A 473 28.88 -34.95 43.92
CA THR A 473 28.07 -34.52 45.10
C THR A 473 27.88 -32.99 45.18
N GLN A 474 26.62 -32.55 45.37
CA GLN A 474 26.20 -31.28 46.00
C GLN A 474 26.21 -31.44 47.55
N PRO A 475 25.88 -30.46 48.44
CA PRO A 475 25.19 -29.16 48.25
C PRO A 475 25.74 -27.97 49.08
N SER A 476 25.17 -26.76 48.93
CA SER A 476 24.71 -25.92 50.07
C SER A 476 24.17 -24.54 49.65
N ARG A 477 23.37 -23.97 50.56
CA ARG A 477 22.40 -22.88 50.43
C ARG A 477 22.96 -21.51 50.88
N ARG A 478 22.21 -20.45 50.49
CA ARG A 478 21.92 -19.16 51.18
C ARG A 478 22.99 -18.05 51.15
N ARG A 479 22.61 -16.86 50.64
CA ARG A 479 22.19 -15.68 51.45
C ARG A 479 21.73 -14.49 50.59
N LYS A 480 20.85 -13.67 51.19
CA LYS A 480 20.25 -12.41 50.71
C LYS A 480 21.10 -11.18 51.11
N ALA A 481 21.06 -10.12 50.29
CA ALA A 481 21.07 -8.67 50.64
C ALA A 481 20.96 -7.90 49.30
N ARG A 482 19.92 -7.12 48.95
CA ARG A 482 19.34 -5.85 49.45
C ARG A 482 20.24 -4.63 49.28
N ALA A 483 19.61 -3.57 48.75
CA ALA A 483 19.97 -2.13 48.70
C ALA A 483 20.73 -1.68 47.42
N VAL A 484 20.52 -0.49 46.84
CA VAL A 484 19.63 0.67 47.04
C VAL A 484 19.83 1.57 45.79
N CYS A 485 18.79 2.23 45.28
CA CYS A 485 18.91 3.34 44.32
C CYS A 485 19.41 4.62 45.03
N PRO A 486 20.00 5.56 44.28
CA PRO A 486 19.53 6.93 44.44
C PRO A 486 19.25 7.64 43.10
N SER A 487 18.47 8.68 43.29
CA SER A 487 17.73 9.52 42.36
C SER A 487 18.51 10.75 41.83
N LEU A 488 18.01 11.25 40.70
CA LEU A 488 17.83 12.67 40.31
C LEU A 488 19.06 13.59 40.16
N GLY A 489 19.15 14.20 38.97
CA GLY A 489 19.92 15.40 38.68
C GLY A 489 19.43 16.06 37.39
N SER A 490 18.48 16.99 37.53
CA SER A 490 18.05 17.93 36.50
C SER A 490 19.06 19.07 36.38
N ALA A 491 19.49 19.42 35.16
CA ALA A 491 20.10 20.71 34.88
C ALA A 491 19.71 21.18 33.46
N ALA A 492 19.19 22.40 33.42
CA ALA A 492 18.81 23.15 32.24
C ALA A 492 20.04 23.56 31.41
N GLY A 493 19.86 23.65 30.09
CA GLY A 493 20.81 24.19 29.15
C GLY A 493 20.10 24.67 27.89
N THR A 494 19.74 25.95 27.89
CA THR A 494 19.26 26.74 26.75
C THR A 494 20.32 26.84 25.66
N VAL A 495 20.00 26.49 24.40
CA VAL A 495 20.65 27.03 23.20
C VAL A 495 19.61 27.11 22.06
N SER A 496 19.38 28.32 21.54
CA SER A 496 18.59 28.60 20.33
C SER A 496 19.28 28.09 19.06
N PRO A 497 18.54 27.82 17.96
CA PRO A 497 19.10 27.29 16.72
C PRO A 497 19.52 28.42 15.78
N ASP A 498 20.70 28.28 15.18
CA ASP A 498 21.05 29.00 13.96
C ASP A 498 22.16 28.23 13.23
N THR A 499 21.85 27.63 12.08
CA THR A 499 22.43 27.98 10.77
C THR A 499 22.21 26.92 9.69
N ARG A 500 21.69 27.44 8.56
CA ARG A 500 22.06 27.13 7.16
C ARG A 500 21.65 25.79 6.54
N SER A 501 20.50 25.87 5.88
CA SER A 501 20.20 25.23 4.60
C SER A 501 21.33 25.44 3.59
N LEU A 502 21.94 24.35 3.13
CA LEU A 502 22.78 24.32 1.93
C LEU A 502 21.95 23.73 0.78
N ARG A 503 21.43 24.63 -0.05
CA ARG A 503 20.81 24.35 -1.34
C ARG A 503 21.94 24.31 -2.37
N VAL A 504 22.30 23.13 -2.86
CA VAL A 504 23.24 22.99 -3.98
C VAL A 504 22.46 23.18 -5.28
N GLN A 505 22.64 24.34 -5.90
CA GLN A 505 22.28 24.59 -7.29
C GLN A 505 23.24 23.80 -8.19
N ARG A 506 22.70 23.04 -9.15
CA ARG A 506 23.46 22.56 -10.31
C ARG A 506 23.30 23.60 -11.42
N GLU A 507 24.43 24.18 -11.81
CA GLU A 507 24.57 25.07 -12.96
C GLU A 507 24.49 24.27 -14.27
N CYS A 508 23.74 24.77 -15.24
CA CYS A 508 23.89 24.48 -16.67
C CYS A 508 24.27 25.80 -17.35
N GLY A 509 25.50 25.90 -17.89
CA GLY A 509 25.79 26.75 -19.04
C GLY A 509 25.36 26.02 -20.31
N THR A 510 25.10 26.64 -21.46
CA THR A 510 25.43 27.98 -21.97
C THR A 510 24.60 28.13 -23.25
N GLU A 511 23.95 29.27 -23.48
CA GLU A 511 23.47 29.68 -24.83
C GLU A 511 24.63 30.32 -25.64
N PRO A 512 24.45 30.59 -26.95
CA PRO A 512 24.06 31.97 -27.31
C PRO A 512 23.21 32.15 -28.59
N GLY A 513 22.46 33.27 -28.62
CA GLY A 513 22.15 34.07 -29.83
C GLY A 513 20.65 34.26 -30.12
N ALA A 514 20.01 35.35 -29.68
CA ALA A 514 19.83 36.65 -30.39
C ALA A 514 18.76 36.55 -31.53
N GLU A 515 17.76 37.41 -31.73
CA GLU A 515 17.57 38.85 -31.48
C GLU A 515 16.07 39.26 -31.36
N ASN A 516 15.85 40.33 -30.59
CA ASN A 516 14.85 41.42 -30.65
C ASN A 516 13.72 41.41 -31.69
N GLU A 517 12.50 41.75 -31.25
CA GLU A 517 11.95 43.11 -31.48
C GLU A 517 10.74 43.41 -30.58
N ALA A 518 10.74 44.63 -30.06
CA ALA A 518 9.70 45.23 -29.23
C ALA A 518 8.63 45.90 -30.10
N THR A 519 7.41 46.07 -29.57
CA THR A 519 6.70 47.36 -29.67
C THR A 519 5.56 47.45 -28.66
N GLU A 520 5.43 48.66 -28.13
CA GLU A 520 4.59 49.13 -27.04
C GLU A 520 3.12 49.42 -27.43
N SER A 521 2.39 49.87 -26.40
CA SER A 521 1.14 50.64 -26.34
C SER A 521 -0.11 49.81 -26.04
N GLY A 522 -0.98 50.18 -25.10
CA GLY A 522 -1.17 51.41 -24.34
C GLY A 522 -2.68 51.67 -24.18
N HIS A 523 -3.09 52.26 -23.04
CA HIS A 523 -4.46 52.64 -22.61
C HIS A 523 -5.28 51.54 -21.93
N GLY A 524 -5.78 51.64 -20.69
CA GLY A 524 -5.89 52.76 -19.75
C GLY A 524 -7.27 53.41 -19.77
N LEU A 525 -8.19 53.03 -18.87
CA LEU A 525 -9.27 53.92 -18.43
C LEU A 525 -9.83 53.54 -17.04
N LYS A 526 -9.66 54.49 -16.10
CA LYS A 526 -10.32 54.59 -14.78
C LYS A 526 -11.68 55.30 -14.93
N ARG A 527 -12.60 55.04 -13.98
CA ARG A 527 -13.61 55.92 -13.32
C ARG A 527 -14.81 55.04 -12.91
N LYS A 528 -15.57 55.23 -11.82
CA LYS A 528 -15.67 56.27 -10.78
C LYS A 528 -16.52 55.68 -9.62
N LYS A 529 -16.25 56.15 -8.39
CA LYS A 529 -17.11 56.02 -7.20
C LYS A 529 -18.44 56.78 -7.38
N ALA A 530 -19.50 56.30 -6.73
CA ALA A 530 -20.56 57.13 -6.18
C ALA A 530 -21.08 56.50 -4.86
N ASP A 531 -21.15 57.34 -3.84
CA ASP A 531 -21.59 57.10 -2.46
C ASP A 531 -22.77 58.04 -2.22
N VAL A 532 -23.93 57.54 -1.80
CA VAL A 532 -25.08 58.21 -1.13
C VAL A 532 -25.95 57.03 -0.64
N GLY A 533 -26.49 56.90 0.56
CA GLY A 533 -26.76 57.78 1.69
C GLY A 533 -27.93 57.13 2.48
N SER A 534 -27.95 57.38 3.78
CA SER A 534 -28.72 56.74 4.86
C SER A 534 -30.25 56.85 4.85
N GLU A 535 -30.91 55.90 5.53
CA GLU A 535 -32.02 56.01 6.53
C GLU A 535 -32.72 54.62 6.58
N GLY A 536 -33.00 53.92 7.69
CA GLY A 536 -33.28 54.31 9.05
C GLY A 536 -34.73 53.92 9.38
N SER A 537 -34.99 52.77 10.03
CA SER A 537 -36.05 52.64 11.07
C SER A 537 -36.20 51.23 11.67
N LYS A 538 -36.44 51.28 12.98
CA LYS A 538 -36.64 50.22 13.97
C LYS A 538 -38.06 49.63 13.97
N LYS A 539 -38.20 48.57 14.77
CA LYS A 539 -39.41 47.95 15.39
C LYS A 539 -39.98 46.77 14.58
N ARG A 540 -40.39 45.65 15.17
CA ARG A 540 -40.85 45.40 16.55
C ARG A 540 -40.76 43.90 16.86
N ARG A 541 -40.49 43.61 18.13
CA ARG A 541 -40.60 42.32 18.83
C ARG A 541 -41.96 42.30 19.55
N THR A 542 -42.59 41.13 19.63
CA THR A 542 -43.76 40.63 20.43
C THR A 542 -44.63 39.80 19.48
N GLU A 543 -44.98 38.54 19.73
CA GLU A 543 -45.09 37.75 20.97
C GLU A 543 -44.47 36.36 20.80
#